data_AF-A0A1C6PKE0-F1
#
_entry.id   AF-A0A1C6PKE0-F1
#
_cell.length_a   1.000
_cell.length_b   1.000
_cell.length_c   1.000
_cell.angle_alpha   90.00
_cell.angle_beta   90.00
_cell.angle_gamma   90.00
#
_symmetry.space_group_name_H-M   'P 1'
#
loop_
_entity.id
_entity.type
_entity.pdbx_description
1 polymer ?
#
loop_
_entity_poly.entity_id
_entity_poly.type
_entity_poly.pdbx_seq_one_letter_code
_entity_poly.pdbx_strand_id
1 'polypeptide(L)' 'MQSSEPFPEPLPALDREERSGDAPPRRLIRCRLCGRPLTGADSRRTGLGPSCDAKLHPPPPDIRTRRHEVEQDTLPGT' A
#
# COMPACT_ATOMS: atom_id res chain seq x y z
N MET A 1 -34.31 -36.37 -9.11
CA MET A 1 -34.00 -35.17 -8.32
C MET A 1 -33.19 -34.22 -9.20
N GLN A 2 -33.86 -33.30 -9.93
CA GLN A 2 -33.19 -32.17 -10.56
C GLN A 2 -32.91 -31.13 -9.46
N SER A 3 -31.64 -30.98 -9.09
CA SER A 3 -31.18 -29.90 -8.23
C SER A 3 -31.16 -28.61 -9.05
N SER A 4 -32.11 -27.71 -8.83
CA SER A 4 -32.07 -26.37 -9.39
C SER A 4 -31.07 -25.55 -8.61
N GLU A 5 -29.86 -25.36 -9.13
CA GLU A 5 -28.92 -24.38 -8.57
C GLU A 5 -29.45 -22.98 -8.87
N PRO A 6 -29.66 -22.12 -7.85
CA PRO A 6 -30.07 -20.75 -8.10
C PRO A 6 -28.88 -19.99 -8.69
N PHE A 7 -29.11 -19.40 -9.87
CA PHE A 7 -28.18 -18.49 -10.54
C PHE A 7 -27.86 -17.31 -9.62
N PRO A 8 -26.60 -16.85 -9.50
CA PRO A 8 -26.29 -15.74 -8.61
C PRO A 8 -26.94 -14.46 -9.14
N GLU A 9 -27.76 -13.82 -8.30
CA GLU A 9 -28.33 -12.51 -8.62
C GLU A 9 -27.20 -11.49 -8.88
N PRO A 10 -27.32 -10.65 -9.92
CA PRO A 10 -26.35 -9.60 -10.16
C PRO A 10 -26.39 -8.64 -8.97
N LEU A 11 -25.25 -8.49 -8.30
CA LEU A 11 -25.07 -7.47 -7.27
C LEU A 11 -25.52 -6.12 -7.83
N PRO A 12 -26.29 -5.31 -7.08
CA PRO A 12 -26.67 -3.99 -7.54
C PRO A 12 -25.39 -3.26 -7.92
N ALA A 13 -25.35 -2.73 -9.15
CA ALA A 13 -24.26 -1.90 -9.59
C ALA A 13 -24.15 -0.79 -8.55
N LEU A 14 -23.10 -0.83 -7.71
CA LEU A 14 -22.79 0.27 -6.83
C LEU A 14 -22.65 1.44 -7.77
N ASP A 15 -23.62 2.35 -7.74
CA ASP A 15 -23.66 3.53 -8.58
C ASP A 15 -22.30 4.20 -8.40
N ARG A 16 -21.42 3.99 -9.38
CA ARG A 16 -20.17 4.71 -9.56
C ARG A 16 -20.57 6.09 -10.06
N GLU A 17 -21.43 6.76 -9.30
CA GLU A 17 -21.63 8.18 -9.40
C GLU A 17 -20.26 8.78 -9.11
N GLU A 18 -19.67 9.23 -10.21
CA GLU A 18 -18.47 10.01 -10.27
C GLU A 18 -18.64 11.22 -9.34
N ARG A 19 -18.31 11.05 -8.05
CA ARG A 19 -18.42 12.10 -7.05
C ARG A 19 -17.23 13.06 -7.20
N SER A 20 -17.19 13.73 -8.35
CA SER A 20 -16.41 14.93 -8.61
C SER A 20 -17.20 16.11 -8.04
N GLY A 21 -17.17 16.28 -6.72
CA GLY A 21 -17.83 17.42 -6.07
C GLY A 21 -18.20 17.11 -4.62
N ASP A 22 -17.55 17.82 -3.70
CA ASP A 22 -17.80 17.76 -2.26
C ASP A 22 -17.48 16.40 -1.61
N ALA A 23 -16.21 16.03 -1.63
CA ALA A 23 -15.69 15.11 -0.64
C ALA A 23 -15.72 15.83 0.73
N PRO A 24 -16.28 15.22 1.79
CA PRO A 24 -16.27 15.82 3.12
C PRO A 24 -14.83 16.22 3.49
N PRO A 25 -14.62 17.30 4.28
CA PRO A 25 -13.29 17.76 4.62
C PRO A 25 -12.51 16.57 5.17
N ARG A 26 -11.49 16.13 4.40
CA ARG A 26 -10.72 14.93 4.73
C ARG A 26 -10.19 15.13 6.14
N ARG A 27 -10.52 14.21 7.05
CA ARG A 27 -10.06 14.28 8.45
C ARG A 27 -8.57 14.57 8.46
N LEU A 28 -8.16 15.60 9.21
CA LEU A 28 -6.75 15.98 9.34
C LEU A 28 -5.97 14.81 9.96
N ILE A 29 -5.21 14.10 9.12
CA ILE A 29 -4.33 13.03 9.58
C ILE A 29 -3.09 13.68 10.18
N ARG A 30 -2.66 13.19 11.34
CA ARG A 30 -1.48 13.68 12.07
C ARG A 30 -0.39 12.61 12.09
N CYS A 31 0.86 13.06 12.11
CA CYS A 31 2.02 12.19 12.32
C CYS A 31 1.91 11.49 13.67
N ARG A 32 2.08 10.17 13.68
CA ARG A 32 2.06 9.37 14.92
C ARG A 32 3.24 9.66 15.86
N LEU A 33 4.34 10.21 15.34
CA LEU A 33 5.52 10.55 16.14
C LEU A 33 5.52 11.98 16.67
N CYS A 34 5.19 12.98 15.84
CA CYS A 34 5.35 14.39 16.20
C CYS A 34 4.03 15.18 16.22
N GLY A 35 2.89 14.56 15.89
CA GLY A 35 1.57 15.18 15.90
C GLY A 35 1.30 16.22 14.80
N ARG A 36 2.29 16.55 13.95
CA ARG A 36 2.13 17.53 12.86
C ARG A 36 1.15 17.04 11.79
N PRO A 37 0.36 17.94 11.18
CA PRO A 37 -0.58 17.56 10.13
C PRO A 37 0.15 17.03 8.89
N LEU A 38 -0.41 15.96 8.29
CA LEU A 38 0.13 15.29 7.11
C LEU A 38 -0.59 15.77 5.85
N THR A 39 0.15 16.46 4.98
CA THR A 39 -0.37 17.02 3.71
C THR A 39 -0.11 16.11 2.51
N GLY A 40 0.94 15.30 2.55
CA GLY A 40 1.31 14.35 1.48
C GLY A 40 0.48 13.07 1.51
N ALA A 41 0.16 12.53 0.33
CA ALA A 41 -0.62 11.29 0.21
C ALA A 41 0.11 10.08 0.82
N ASP A 42 1.41 9.95 0.55
CA ASP A 42 2.21 8.84 1.10
C ASP A 42 2.34 8.93 2.61
N SER A 43 2.64 10.14 3.13
CA SER A 43 2.67 10.39 4.58
C SER A 43 1.33 10.05 5.24
N ARG A 44 0.20 10.38 4.60
CA ARG A 44 -1.14 10.01 5.10
C ARG A 44 -1.35 8.50 5.14
N ARG A 45 -0.83 7.74 4.16
CA ARG A 45 -0.93 6.27 4.13
C ARG A 45 -0.08 5.62 5.21
N THR A 46 1.14 6.09 5.43
CA THR A 46 2.05 5.53 6.45
C THR A 46 1.75 6.03 7.87
N GLY A 47 1.10 7.20 7.99
CA GLY A 47 0.84 7.87 9.27
C GLY A 47 2.06 8.58 9.84
N LEU A 48 3.11 8.76 9.03
CA LEU A 48 4.38 9.38 9.44
C LEU A 48 4.71 10.54 8.49
N GLY A 49 5.14 11.66 9.07
CA GLY A 49 5.65 12.80 8.30
C GLY A 49 7.02 12.48 7.70
N PRO A 50 7.43 13.13 6.60
CA PRO A 50 8.65 12.77 5.86
C PRO A 50 9.92 12.78 6.72
N SER A 51 10.04 13.73 7.65
CA SER A 51 11.16 13.81 8.58
C SER A 51 11.15 12.73 9.68
N CYS A 52 9.96 12.23 10.04
CA CYS A 52 9.79 11.21 11.06
C CYS A 52 9.93 9.80 10.45
N ASP A 53 9.45 9.64 9.23
CA ASP A 53 9.58 8.43 8.44
C ASP A 53 11.04 8.13 8.13
N ALA A 54 11.80 9.11 7.63
CA ALA A 54 13.24 8.95 7.35
C ALA A 54 14.10 8.61 8.58
N LYS A 55 13.61 8.92 9.80
CA LYS A 55 14.29 8.54 11.06
C LYS A 55 14.09 7.05 11.38
N LEU A 56 12.94 6.49 11.02
CA LEU A 56 12.59 5.09 11.29
C LEU A 56 12.96 4.16 10.12
N HIS A 57 12.86 4.68 8.90
CA HIS A 57 13.11 3.97 7.65
C HIS A 57 14.14 4.77 6.85
N PRO A 58 15.42 4.71 7.24
CA PRO A 58 16.46 5.37 6.46
C PRO A 58 16.47 4.80 5.03
N PRO A 59 16.68 5.65 4.01
CA PRO A 59 16.81 5.16 2.65
C PRO A 59 17.97 4.15 2.59
N PRO A 60 17.85 3.11 1.76
CA PRO A 60 18.97 2.20 1.55
C PRO A 60 20.17 3.01 1.09
N PRO A 61 21.38 2.67 1.56
CA PRO A 61 22.57 3.41 1.17
C PRO A 61 22.74 3.35 -0.35
N ASP A 62 23.17 4.45 -0.95
CA ASP A 62 23.52 4.53 -2.38
C ASP A 62 24.88 3.86 -2.65
N ILE A 63 25.02 2.64 -2.13
CA ILE A 63 26.15 1.77 -2.39
C ILE A 63 25.69 0.86 -3.52
N ARG A 64 26.38 0.95 -4.67
CA ARG A 64 26.23 -0.05 -5.71
C ARG A 64 26.69 -1.39 -5.15
N THR A 65 25.73 -2.23 -4.76
CA THR A 65 26.01 -3.62 -4.40
C THR A 65 26.53 -4.29 -5.66
N ARG A 66 27.85 -4.50 -5.74
CA ARG A 66 28.45 -5.26 -6.83
C ARG A 66 27.89 -6.68 -6.69
N ARG A 67 27.05 -7.11 -7.63
CA ARG A 67 26.53 -8.49 -7.63
C ARG A 67 27.72 -9.42 -7.77
N HIS A 68 28.00 -10.21 -6.74
CA HIS A 68 29.03 -11.25 -6.83
C HIS A 68 28.40 -12.42 -7.58
N GLU A 69 28.94 -12.73 -8.75
CA GLU A 69 28.54 -13.93 -9.48
C GLU A 69 29.25 -15.12 -8.82
N VAL A 70 28.48 -15.88 -8.04
CA VAL A 70 28.94 -17.13 -7.42
C VAL A 70 28.51 -18.30 -8.29
N GLU A 71 29.44 -19.21 -8.56
CA GLU A 71 29.12 -20.52 -9.12
C GLU A 71 28.43 -21.33 -8.01
N GLN A 72 27.17 -21.70 -8.20
CA GLN A 72 26.43 -22.54 -7.26
C GLN A 72 26.47 -23.98 -7.76
N ASP A 73 26.99 -24.87 -6.94
CA ASP A 73 26.88 -26.31 -7.17
C ASP A 73 25.41 -26.74 -7.10
N THR A 74 25.00 -27.58 -8.05
CA THR A 74 23.66 -28.18 -8.04
C THR A 74 23.52 -29.11 -6.84
N LEU A 75 22.44 -28.95 -6.08
CA LEU A 75 22.13 -29.85 -4.97
C LEU A 75 21.87 -31.28 -5.49
N PRO A 76 22.36 -32.33 -4.81
CA PRO A 76 22.11 -33.70 -5.22
C PRO A 76 20.64 -34.09 -4.95
N GLY A 77 19.98 -34.65 -5.95
CA GLY A 77 18.62 -35.20 -5.84
C GLY A 77 17.78 -34.92 -7.09
N THR A 78 17.67 -35.92 -7.96
CA THR A 78 16.57 -36.04 -8.92
C THR A 78 15.42 -36.78 -8.27
#